data_AF-A0A1P8WIS8-F1
#
_entry.id   AF-A0A1P8WIS8-F1
#
_cell.length_a   1.000
_cell.length_b   1.000
_cell.length_c   1.000
_cell.angle_alpha   90.00
_cell.angle_beta   90.00
_cell.angle_gamma   90.00
#
_symmetry.space_group_name_H-M   'P 1'
#
loop_
_entity.id
_entity.type
_entity.pdbx_description
1 polymer ?
#
loop_
_entity_poly.entity_id
_entity_poly.type
_entity_poly.pdbx_seq_one_letter_code
_entity_poly.pdbx_strand_id
1 'polypeptide(L)'
;MKTTSLLRISSTACLAAMLLTAVAEAQPGGGRGGRGGGFAISKAMLLASEDVLDELKVDETQATTIKAAVEAYQAERRESRPDRDAFEGKSAEERTAMFEKMRKEGEELAKKTDEMLTTLLEKEQVARLDQIALQVKMRFGLTRELKSDEMRKALSITDEQIAKIEDAEKASEEASSKLREEMGAMFRRGGGDGERPSREEMRKAGEEMNKKREALRKEGEAKVMALLKDDQKAKLKELTGEDFELDMQGLMRGGRGGFGGGRGGFGGGDRRGGGEGRRGGGDREGGGRRGGNRERPPADSDEAI
;
A
#
# COMPACT_ATOMS: atom_id res chain seq x y z
N MET A 1 -7.04 57.37 28.19
CA MET A 1 -6.06 56.30 27.91
C MET A 1 -6.82 54.99 27.98
N LYS A 2 -6.99 54.32 26.82
CA LYS A 2 -7.89 53.17 26.66
C LYS A 2 -7.07 51.88 26.62
N THR A 3 -7.34 50.99 27.55
CA THR A 3 -6.89 49.59 27.60
C THR A 3 -7.63 48.78 26.53
N THR A 4 -6.93 47.89 25.81
CA THR A 4 -7.56 46.94 24.90
C THR A 4 -6.99 45.55 25.14
N SER A 5 -7.84 44.67 25.67
CA SER A 5 -7.62 43.23 25.78
C SER A 5 -8.05 42.56 24.47
N LEU A 6 -7.20 41.70 23.91
CA LEU A 6 -7.50 40.88 22.73
C LEU A 6 -8.09 39.53 23.17
N LEU A 7 -9.36 39.31 22.79
CA LEU A 7 -10.13 38.09 22.99
C LEU A 7 -9.86 37.12 21.83
N ARG A 8 -9.37 35.90 22.12
CA ARG A 8 -9.23 34.80 21.15
C ARG A 8 -10.59 34.12 20.96
N ILE A 9 -11.15 34.15 19.76
CA ILE A 9 -12.38 33.44 19.41
C ILE A 9 -12.02 32.18 18.64
N SER A 10 -12.25 31.04 19.29
CA SER A 10 -12.38 29.70 18.71
C SER A 10 -13.70 29.61 17.95
N SER A 11 -13.73 29.00 16.77
CA SER A 11 -14.96 28.75 16.02
C SER A 11 -14.93 27.39 15.33
N THR A 12 -15.40 26.40 16.07
CA THR A 12 -15.98 25.15 15.59
C THR A 12 -17.27 25.45 14.83
N ALA A 13 -17.38 24.97 13.59
CA ALA A 13 -18.63 25.02 12.82
C ALA A 13 -18.99 23.61 12.34
N CYS A 14 -19.87 22.96 13.08
CA CYS A 14 -20.67 21.82 12.62
C CYS A 14 -21.58 22.27 11.48
N LEU A 15 -21.64 21.52 10.38
CA LEU A 15 -22.69 21.68 9.39
C LEU A 15 -23.35 20.34 9.06
N ALA A 16 -24.68 20.39 9.17
CA ALA A 16 -25.61 19.30 9.30
C ALA A 16 -25.86 18.53 7.99
N ALA A 17 -26.18 17.25 8.17
CA ALA A 17 -26.63 16.33 7.14
C ALA A 17 -28.02 16.70 6.59
N MET A 18 -28.16 16.69 5.27
CA MET A 18 -29.45 16.51 4.60
C MET A 18 -29.43 15.21 3.79
N LEU A 19 -30.31 14.30 4.20
CA LEU A 19 -30.67 13.07 3.49
C LEU A 19 -31.57 13.42 2.29
N LEU A 20 -31.13 13.03 1.09
CA LEU A 20 -32.02 12.78 -0.04
C LEU A 20 -31.68 11.41 -0.63
N THR A 21 -32.65 10.51 -0.54
CA THR A 21 -32.66 9.17 -1.12
C THR A 21 -32.83 9.26 -2.63
N ALA A 22 -31.81 8.84 -3.38
CA ALA A 22 -31.97 8.40 -4.76
C ALA A 22 -31.58 6.91 -4.80
N VAL A 23 -32.57 6.05 -5.06
CA VAL A 23 -32.35 4.66 -5.44
C VAL A 23 -31.72 4.68 -6.83
N ALA A 24 -30.40 4.53 -6.88
CA ALA A 24 -29.68 4.26 -8.11
C ALA A 24 -29.53 2.74 -8.24
N GLU A 25 -30.04 2.20 -9.35
CA GLU A 25 -30.00 0.79 -9.70
C GLU A 25 -28.56 0.26 -9.67
N ALA A 26 -28.33 -0.73 -8.81
CA ALA A 26 -27.09 -1.48 -8.74
C ALA A 26 -26.96 -2.35 -10.00
N GLN A 27 -26.00 -2.06 -10.87
CA GLN A 27 -25.57 -2.99 -11.91
C GLN A 27 -24.88 -4.20 -11.26
N PRO A 28 -25.13 -5.44 -11.74
CA PRO A 28 -24.54 -6.65 -11.18
C PRO A 28 -23.07 -6.77 -11.60
N GLY A 29 -22.18 -6.11 -10.85
CA GLY A 29 -20.72 -6.25 -10.93
C GLY A 29 -20.20 -7.28 -9.92
N GLY A 30 -20.69 -8.52 -9.97
CA GLY A 30 -20.18 -9.63 -9.16
C GLY A 30 -18.84 -10.15 -9.70
N GLY A 31 -17.73 -9.50 -9.31
CA GLY A 31 -16.38 -9.89 -9.71
C GLY A 31 -15.41 -9.91 -8.53
N ARG A 32 -15.24 -11.10 -7.94
CA ARG A 32 -14.00 -11.60 -7.30
C ARG A 32 -13.24 -10.62 -6.40
N GLY A 33 -13.39 -10.82 -5.09
CA GLY A 33 -12.58 -10.16 -4.07
C GLY A 33 -11.07 -10.19 -4.39
N GLY A 34 -10.44 -9.03 -4.20
CA GLY A 34 -8.99 -8.86 -4.19
C GLY A 34 -8.50 -7.87 -5.24
N ARG A 35 -7.76 -6.86 -4.75
CA ARG A 35 -6.71 -6.15 -5.49
C ARG A 35 -7.18 -4.96 -6.36
N GLY A 36 -7.77 -3.94 -5.73
CA GLY A 36 -8.13 -2.70 -6.41
C GLY A 36 -7.95 -1.41 -5.59
N GLY A 37 -7.37 -1.47 -4.40
CA GLY A 37 -6.93 -0.27 -3.70
C GLY A 37 -5.67 0.26 -4.37
N GLY A 38 -5.84 1.09 -5.41
CA GLY A 38 -4.74 1.67 -6.15
C GLY A 38 -3.72 2.28 -5.19
N PHE A 39 -2.46 1.89 -5.36
CA PHE A 39 -1.36 2.55 -4.66
C PHE A 39 -1.34 4.02 -5.11
N ALA A 40 -1.71 4.91 -4.20
CA ALA A 40 -1.73 6.35 -4.44
C ALA A 40 -0.41 6.95 -3.96
N ILE A 41 0.31 7.61 -4.85
CA ILE A 41 1.48 8.42 -4.52
C ILE A 41 0.98 9.72 -3.88
N SER A 42 1.18 9.87 -2.57
CA SER A 42 0.89 11.11 -1.83
C SER A 42 2.15 11.92 -1.59
N LYS A 43 2.01 13.23 -1.37
CA LYS A 43 3.15 14.09 -0.99
C LYS A 43 3.75 13.65 0.34
N ALA A 44 2.91 13.24 1.29
CA ALA A 44 3.35 12.68 2.56
C ALA A 44 4.25 11.44 2.41
N MET A 45 4.01 10.61 1.37
CA MET A 45 4.86 9.47 1.09
C MET A 45 6.23 9.88 0.56
N LEU A 46 6.29 10.88 -0.32
CA LEU A 46 7.53 11.38 -0.91
C LEU A 46 8.37 12.14 0.11
N LEU A 47 7.75 13.01 0.91
CA LEU A 47 8.40 13.79 1.96
C LEU A 47 8.87 12.95 3.16
N ALA A 48 8.50 11.68 3.23
CA ALA A 48 9.09 10.72 4.16
C ALA A 48 10.48 10.24 3.72
N SER A 49 10.87 10.48 2.46
CA SER A 49 12.13 10.02 1.88
C SER A 49 13.23 11.05 2.04
N GLU A 50 14.37 10.65 2.62
CA GLU A 50 15.55 11.51 2.74
C GLU A 50 16.00 12.02 1.36
N ASP A 51 16.06 11.15 0.34
CA ASP A 51 16.42 11.55 -1.03
C ASP A 51 15.57 12.71 -1.57
N VAL A 52 14.27 12.74 -1.23
CA VAL A 52 13.37 13.80 -1.67
C VAL A 52 13.61 15.07 -0.88
N LEU A 53 13.85 14.97 0.43
CA LEU A 53 14.17 16.13 1.26
C LEU A 53 15.48 16.79 0.80
N ASP A 54 16.51 15.99 0.53
CA ASP A 54 17.80 16.45 0.01
C ASP A 54 17.65 17.13 -1.36
N GLU A 55 16.87 16.53 -2.27
CA GLU A 55 16.56 17.10 -3.59
C GLU A 55 15.82 18.45 -3.49
N LEU A 56 14.90 18.56 -2.53
CA LEU A 56 14.18 19.81 -2.23
C LEU A 56 15.04 20.82 -1.45
N LYS A 57 16.26 20.44 -1.08
CA LYS A 57 17.21 21.26 -0.31
C LYS A 57 16.57 21.84 0.96
N VAL A 58 15.73 21.04 1.62
CA VAL A 58 15.15 21.46 2.91
C VAL A 58 16.25 21.54 3.96
N ASP A 59 16.22 22.56 4.81
CA ASP A 59 17.15 22.62 5.93
C ASP A 59 16.73 21.65 7.05
N GLU A 60 17.65 21.36 7.98
CA GLU A 60 17.43 20.38 9.05
C GLU A 60 16.20 20.71 9.93
N THR A 61 15.97 21.98 10.20
CA THR A 61 14.82 22.48 10.99
C THR A 61 13.51 22.27 10.24
N GLN A 62 13.47 22.62 8.95
CA GLN A 62 12.33 22.38 8.07
C GLN A 62 12.06 20.87 7.92
N ALA A 63 13.10 20.07 7.68
CA ALA A 63 13.03 18.61 7.57
C ALA A 63 12.44 17.96 8.82
N THR A 64 12.87 18.41 10.01
CA THR A 64 12.34 17.91 11.29
C THR A 64 10.84 18.19 11.41
N THR A 65 10.42 19.39 11.01
CA THR A 65 9.00 19.80 11.04
C THR A 65 8.17 18.98 10.05
N ILE A 66 8.67 18.78 8.83
CA ILE A 66 8.03 17.97 7.80
C ILE A 66 7.90 16.51 8.26
N LYS A 67 8.96 15.92 8.82
CA LYS A 67 8.94 14.54 9.31
C LYS A 67 7.92 14.35 10.43
N ALA A 68 7.86 15.26 11.39
CA ALA A 68 6.86 15.23 12.45
C ALA A 68 5.43 15.31 11.90
N ALA A 69 5.20 16.18 10.91
CA ALA A 69 3.92 16.29 10.22
C ALA A 69 3.52 15.00 9.47
N VAL A 70 4.48 14.39 8.76
CA VAL A 70 4.30 13.11 8.07
C VAL A 70 4.03 11.97 9.06
N GLU A 71 4.74 11.91 10.18
CA GLU A 71 4.53 10.91 11.24
C GLU A 71 3.14 11.03 11.87
N ALA A 72 2.68 12.27 12.14
CA ALA A 72 1.34 12.52 12.65
C ALA A 72 0.26 12.00 11.68
N TYR A 73 0.40 12.29 10.38
CA TYR A 73 -0.48 11.73 9.34
C TYR A 73 -0.48 10.20 9.33
N GLN A 74 0.70 9.58 9.41
CA GLN A 74 0.81 8.12 9.42
C GLN A 74 0.16 7.50 10.66
N ALA A 75 0.28 8.15 11.81
CA ALA A 75 -0.37 7.73 13.06
C ALA A 75 -1.89 7.84 12.95
N GLU A 76 -2.42 8.98 12.51
CA GLU A 76 -3.87 9.20 12.33
C GLU A 76 -4.45 8.20 11.32
N ARG A 77 -3.76 7.98 10.20
CA ARG A 77 -4.17 6.97 9.20
C ARG A 77 -4.12 5.54 9.73
N ARG A 78 -3.24 5.26 10.70
CA ARG A 78 -3.17 3.94 11.35
C ARG A 78 -4.32 3.75 12.33
N GLU A 79 -4.67 4.79 13.09
CA GLU A 79 -5.79 4.78 14.02
C GLU A 79 -7.15 4.72 13.31
N SER A 80 -7.26 5.38 12.14
CA SER A 80 -8.46 5.35 11.30
C SER A 80 -8.66 4.00 10.60
N ARG A 81 -7.70 3.08 10.68
CA ARG A 81 -7.83 1.74 10.09
C ARG A 81 -8.53 0.83 11.10
N PRO A 82 -9.71 0.30 10.75
CA PRO A 82 -10.39 -0.66 11.59
C PRO A 82 -9.57 -1.94 11.73
N ASP A 83 -9.63 -2.52 12.92
CA ASP A 83 -9.02 -3.81 13.21
C ASP A 83 -9.57 -4.91 12.30
N ARG A 84 -8.80 -5.98 12.14
CA ARG A 84 -9.23 -7.15 11.36
C ARG A 84 -10.57 -7.71 11.84
N ASP A 85 -10.80 -7.65 13.15
CA ASP A 85 -12.00 -8.16 13.82
C ASP A 85 -13.23 -7.32 13.47
N ALA A 86 -13.04 -6.05 13.07
CA ALA A 86 -14.13 -5.18 12.64
C ALA A 86 -14.80 -5.65 11.33
N PHE A 87 -14.18 -6.58 10.59
CA PHE A 87 -14.76 -7.18 9.38
C PHE A 87 -15.32 -8.59 9.61
N GLU A 88 -15.11 -9.16 10.79
CA GLU A 88 -15.62 -10.47 11.16
C GLU A 88 -17.15 -10.42 11.32
N GLY A 89 -17.84 -11.47 10.88
CA GLY A 89 -19.31 -11.56 10.96
C GLY A 89 -20.12 -10.61 10.05
N LYS A 90 -19.50 -9.60 9.42
CA LYS A 90 -20.18 -8.66 8.51
C LYS A 90 -20.53 -9.30 7.16
N SER A 91 -21.67 -8.89 6.61
CA SER A 91 -22.09 -9.26 5.24
C SER A 91 -21.19 -8.62 4.19
N ALA A 92 -21.29 -9.07 2.94
CA ALA A 92 -20.53 -8.49 1.82
C ALA A 92 -20.89 -7.02 1.56
N GLU A 93 -22.16 -6.64 1.74
CA GLU A 93 -22.65 -5.28 1.57
C GLU A 93 -22.14 -4.37 2.69
N GLU A 94 -22.18 -4.83 3.94
CA GLU A 94 -21.66 -4.08 5.09
C GLU A 94 -20.15 -3.87 4.99
N ARG A 95 -19.40 -4.87 4.51
CA ARG A 95 -17.98 -4.74 4.24
C ARG A 95 -17.71 -3.71 3.15
N THR A 96 -18.50 -3.72 2.08
CA THR A 96 -18.38 -2.76 0.97
C THR A 96 -18.61 -1.33 1.46
N ALA A 97 -19.70 -1.10 2.20
CA ALA A 97 -19.99 0.21 2.78
C ALA A 97 -18.88 0.69 3.73
N MET A 98 -18.31 -0.22 4.52
CA MET A 98 -17.17 0.09 5.38
C MET A 98 -15.92 0.46 4.58
N PHE A 99 -15.62 -0.26 3.49
CA PHE A 99 -14.52 0.09 2.58
C PHE A 99 -14.70 1.44 1.93
N GLU A 100 -15.91 1.78 1.48
CA GLU A 100 -16.19 3.10 0.91
C GLU A 100 -16.03 4.21 1.93
N LYS A 101 -16.50 4.01 3.16
CA LYS A 101 -16.34 4.97 4.25
C LYS A 101 -14.86 5.23 4.52
N MET A 102 -14.07 4.17 4.72
CA MET A 102 -12.62 4.28 4.94
C MET A 102 -11.90 4.95 3.77
N ARG A 103 -12.34 4.66 2.53
CA ARG A 103 -11.77 5.30 1.33
C ARG A 103 -11.99 6.81 1.39
N LYS A 104 -13.22 7.25 1.66
CA LYS A 104 -13.57 8.67 1.77
C LYS A 104 -12.80 9.36 2.90
N GLU A 105 -12.76 8.75 4.09
CA GLU A 105 -12.00 9.28 5.24
C GLU A 105 -10.50 9.37 4.92
N GLY A 106 -9.95 8.35 4.26
CA GLY A 106 -8.56 8.35 3.81
C GLY A 106 -8.25 9.41 2.75
N GLU A 107 -9.17 9.66 1.81
CA GLU A 107 -9.05 10.72 0.79
C GLU A 107 -9.09 12.10 1.43
N GLU A 108 -10.02 12.35 2.36
CA GLU A 108 -10.12 13.63 3.08
C GLU A 108 -8.89 13.89 3.97
N LEU A 109 -8.42 12.87 4.68
CA LEU A 109 -7.20 12.97 5.48
C LEU A 109 -5.97 13.25 4.60
N ALA A 110 -5.86 12.58 3.45
CA ALA A 110 -4.78 12.81 2.50
C ALA A 110 -4.79 14.24 1.97
N LYS A 111 -5.95 14.78 1.57
CA LYS A 111 -6.06 16.18 1.11
C LYS A 111 -5.61 17.18 2.17
N LYS A 112 -6.11 17.05 3.40
CA LYS A 112 -5.73 17.94 4.52
C LYS A 112 -4.24 17.89 4.79
N THR A 113 -3.66 16.69 4.71
CA THR A 113 -2.22 16.50 4.92
C THR A 113 -1.42 17.11 3.77
N ASP A 114 -1.84 16.92 2.52
CA ASP A 114 -1.16 17.51 1.37
C ASP A 114 -1.22 19.05 1.41
N GLU A 115 -2.34 19.63 1.82
CA GLU A 115 -2.47 21.09 2.04
C GLU A 115 -1.50 21.58 3.13
N MET A 116 -1.49 20.92 4.28
CA MET A 116 -0.59 21.28 5.40
C MET A 116 0.89 21.10 5.03
N LEU A 117 1.27 20.01 4.36
CA LEU A 117 2.65 19.82 3.91
C LEU A 117 3.07 20.87 2.88
N THR A 118 2.14 21.30 2.03
CA THR A 118 2.40 22.35 1.04
C THR A 118 2.67 23.71 1.72
N THR A 119 2.04 24.03 2.85
CA THR A 119 2.32 25.30 3.57
C THR A 119 3.66 25.30 4.30
N LEU A 120 4.27 24.13 4.50
CA LEU A 120 5.62 23.99 5.08
C LEU A 120 6.73 24.12 4.03
N LEU A 121 6.38 24.21 2.74
CA LEU A 121 7.33 24.23 1.63
C LEU A 121 7.28 25.57 0.91
N GLU A 122 8.44 26.00 0.43
CA GLU A 122 8.54 27.14 -0.48
C GLU A 122 7.94 26.82 -1.85
N LYS A 123 7.52 27.84 -2.59
CA LYS A 123 6.86 27.66 -3.90
C LYS A 123 7.68 26.82 -4.88
N GLU A 124 9.00 27.01 -4.90
CA GLU A 124 9.91 26.25 -5.75
C GLU A 124 10.02 24.78 -5.31
N GLN A 125 10.02 24.53 -4.00
CA GLN A 125 10.02 23.17 -3.43
C GLN A 125 8.71 22.44 -3.75
N VAL A 126 7.57 23.13 -3.68
CA VAL A 126 6.27 22.56 -4.08
C VAL A 126 6.28 22.17 -5.56
N ALA A 127 6.76 23.07 -6.43
CA ALA A 127 6.85 22.79 -7.87
C ALA A 127 7.76 21.59 -8.16
N ARG A 128 8.92 21.51 -7.50
CA ARG A 128 9.83 20.36 -7.65
C ARG A 128 9.25 19.08 -7.08
N LEU A 129 8.54 19.14 -5.96
CA LEU A 129 7.85 17.99 -5.38
C LEU A 129 6.73 17.47 -6.30
N ASP A 130 5.99 18.35 -6.95
CA ASP A 130 4.95 17.98 -7.91
C ASP A 130 5.54 17.31 -9.16
N GLN A 131 6.69 17.80 -9.65
CA GLN A 131 7.47 17.15 -10.71
C GLN A 131 7.91 15.73 -10.30
N ILE A 132 8.50 15.58 -9.11
CA ILE A 132 8.91 14.26 -8.58
C ILE A 132 7.70 13.35 -8.44
N ALA A 133 6.58 13.85 -7.91
CA ALA A 133 5.35 13.09 -7.78
C ALA A 133 4.84 12.60 -9.13
N LEU A 134 4.89 13.44 -10.16
CA LEU A 134 4.52 13.06 -11.53
C LEU A 134 5.47 12.00 -12.10
N GLN A 135 6.78 12.16 -11.94
CA GLN A 135 7.77 11.16 -12.37
C GLN A 135 7.50 9.80 -11.71
N VAL A 136 7.21 9.79 -10.41
CA VAL A 136 6.91 8.56 -9.67
C VAL A 136 5.59 7.94 -10.15
N LYS A 137 4.53 8.75 -10.35
CA LYS A 137 3.24 8.26 -10.90
C LYS A 137 3.43 7.63 -12.28
N MET A 138 4.20 8.26 -13.16
CA MET A 138 4.49 7.73 -14.49
C MET A 138 5.27 6.40 -14.43
N ARG A 139 6.25 6.27 -13.53
CA ARG A 139 6.97 5.01 -13.30
C ARG A 139 6.07 3.86 -12.84
N PHE A 140 4.97 4.17 -12.14
CA PHE A 140 3.99 3.18 -11.70
C PHE A 140 2.85 2.93 -12.69
N GLY A 141 2.63 3.84 -13.64
CA GLY A 141 1.59 3.68 -14.64
C GLY A 141 1.51 4.85 -15.61
N LEU A 142 2.42 4.89 -16.59
CA LEU A 142 2.40 5.88 -17.67
C LEU A 142 1.03 5.98 -18.36
N THR A 143 0.47 4.84 -18.77
CA THR A 143 -0.84 4.80 -19.44
C THR A 143 -1.95 5.37 -18.56
N ARG A 144 -1.97 5.02 -17.27
CA ARG A 144 -2.97 5.54 -16.35
C ARG A 144 -2.85 7.06 -16.22
N GLU A 145 -1.62 7.57 -16.14
CA GLU A 145 -1.37 9.01 -16.03
C GLU A 145 -1.76 9.74 -17.32
N LEU A 146 -1.40 9.25 -18.51
CA LEU A 146 -1.80 9.86 -19.78
C LEU A 146 -3.32 9.86 -20.00
N LYS A 147 -4.05 8.94 -19.38
CA LYS A 147 -5.53 8.92 -19.41
C LYS A 147 -6.18 9.84 -18.37
N SER A 148 -5.42 10.41 -17.43
CA SER A 148 -5.97 11.32 -16.42
C SER A 148 -6.49 12.59 -17.08
N ASP A 149 -7.62 13.14 -16.60
CA ASP A 149 -8.20 14.35 -17.17
C ASP A 149 -7.21 15.54 -17.17
N GLU A 150 -6.38 15.60 -16.13
CA GLU A 150 -5.32 16.60 -16.00
C GLU A 150 -4.30 16.47 -17.13
N MET A 151 -3.74 15.28 -17.34
CA MET A 151 -2.72 15.05 -18.36
C MET A 151 -3.29 15.14 -19.77
N ARG A 152 -4.52 14.65 -19.99
CA ARG A 152 -5.23 14.78 -21.26
C ARG A 152 -5.41 16.23 -21.66
N LYS A 153 -5.81 17.10 -20.74
CA LYS A 153 -5.93 18.54 -20.98
C LYS A 153 -4.57 19.19 -21.17
N ALA A 154 -3.61 18.89 -20.29
CA ALA A 154 -2.28 19.47 -20.34
C ALA A 154 -1.58 19.14 -21.67
N LEU A 155 -1.62 17.91 -22.14
CA LEU A 155 -0.99 17.46 -23.37
C LEU A 155 -1.91 17.50 -24.60
N SER A 156 -3.18 17.93 -24.44
CA SER A 156 -4.18 17.92 -25.51
C SER A 156 -4.27 16.54 -26.20
N ILE A 157 -4.33 15.47 -25.41
CA ILE A 157 -4.39 14.10 -25.92
C ILE A 157 -5.79 13.84 -26.47
N THR A 158 -5.84 13.46 -27.74
CA THR A 158 -7.09 13.16 -28.46
C THR A 158 -7.68 11.83 -28.03
N ASP A 159 -9.00 11.65 -28.20
CA ASP A 159 -9.66 10.37 -27.94
C ASP A 159 -9.08 9.22 -28.80
N GLU A 160 -8.68 9.52 -30.04
CA GLU A 160 -8.01 8.56 -30.91
C GLU A 160 -6.66 8.09 -30.34
N GLN A 161 -5.88 8.98 -29.73
CA GLN A 161 -4.64 8.61 -29.05
C GLN A 161 -4.93 7.78 -27.80
N ILE A 162 -5.97 8.11 -27.04
CA ILE A 162 -6.39 7.32 -25.87
C ILE A 162 -6.77 5.90 -26.29
N ALA A 163 -7.55 5.73 -27.35
CA ALA A 163 -7.92 4.40 -27.86
C ALA A 163 -6.67 3.57 -28.22
N LYS A 164 -5.68 4.17 -28.91
CA LYS A 164 -4.41 3.49 -29.22
C LYS A 164 -3.59 3.14 -27.97
N ILE A 165 -3.61 4.02 -26.97
CA ILE A 165 -2.95 3.80 -25.68
C ILE A 165 -3.61 2.62 -24.93
N GLU A 166 -4.93 2.54 -24.94
CA GLU A 166 -5.68 1.43 -24.32
C GLU A 166 -5.40 0.10 -25.03
N ASP A 167 -5.30 0.09 -26.35
CA ASP A 167 -4.96 -1.13 -27.09
C ASP A 167 -3.52 -1.59 -26.80
N ALA A 168 -2.58 -0.65 -26.65
CA ALA A 168 -1.21 -0.95 -26.20
C ALA A 168 -1.18 -1.47 -24.74
N GLU A 169 -2.05 -0.95 -23.88
CA GLU A 169 -2.22 -1.42 -22.50
C GLU A 169 -2.75 -2.85 -22.46
N LYS A 170 -3.82 -3.17 -23.20
CA LYS A 170 -4.37 -4.54 -23.29
C LYS A 170 -3.32 -5.55 -23.71
N ALA A 171 -2.52 -5.23 -24.74
CA ALA A 171 -1.41 -6.10 -25.17
C ALA A 171 -0.37 -6.32 -24.06
N SER A 172 -0.07 -5.27 -23.29
CA SER A 172 0.85 -5.34 -22.14
C SER A 172 0.25 -6.11 -20.96
N GLU A 173 -1.07 -6.02 -20.76
CA GLU A 173 -1.81 -6.76 -19.75
C GLU A 173 -1.86 -8.26 -20.04
N GLU A 174 -2.04 -8.66 -21.29
CA GLU A 174 -1.97 -10.06 -21.72
C GLU A 174 -0.59 -10.66 -21.45
N ALA A 175 0.48 -9.94 -21.82
CA ALA A 175 1.85 -10.37 -21.53
C ALA A 175 2.08 -10.48 -20.01
N SER A 176 1.60 -9.50 -19.24
CA SER A 176 1.66 -9.52 -17.78
C SER A 176 0.81 -10.64 -17.16
N SER A 177 -0.29 -11.02 -17.80
CA SER A 177 -1.17 -12.12 -17.37
C SER A 177 -0.47 -13.46 -17.52
N LYS A 178 0.13 -13.72 -18.69
CA LYS A 178 0.96 -14.93 -18.93
C LYS A 178 2.08 -15.04 -17.92
N LEU A 179 2.77 -13.93 -17.65
CA LEU A 179 3.83 -13.88 -16.65
C LEU A 179 3.31 -14.17 -15.22
N ARG A 180 2.10 -13.69 -14.89
CA ARG A 180 1.44 -14.01 -13.61
C ARG A 180 1.03 -15.48 -13.53
N GLU A 181 0.61 -16.08 -14.64
CA GLU A 181 0.25 -17.49 -14.73
C GLU A 181 1.48 -18.40 -14.56
N GLU A 182 2.58 -18.11 -15.25
CA GLU A 182 3.87 -18.80 -15.11
C GLU A 182 4.35 -18.78 -13.65
N MET A 183 4.30 -17.59 -13.03
CA MET A 183 4.62 -17.43 -11.62
C MET A 183 3.69 -18.29 -10.76
N GLY A 184 2.38 -18.20 -10.98
CA GLY A 184 1.39 -18.99 -10.26
C GLY A 184 1.64 -20.50 -10.39
N ALA A 185 2.02 -20.98 -11.57
CA ALA A 185 2.36 -22.39 -11.81
C ALA A 185 3.61 -22.80 -11.04
N MET A 186 4.63 -21.95 -11.00
CA MET A 186 5.85 -22.18 -10.22
C MET A 186 5.57 -22.30 -8.71
N PHE A 187 4.72 -21.42 -8.16
CA PHE A 187 4.33 -21.47 -6.74
C PHE A 187 3.39 -22.64 -6.42
N ARG A 188 2.53 -23.06 -7.36
CA ARG A 188 1.64 -24.22 -7.19
C ARG A 188 2.39 -25.56 -7.21
N ARG A 189 3.54 -25.64 -7.90
CA ARG A 189 4.38 -26.84 -7.95
C ARG A 189 4.87 -27.31 -6.57
N GLY A 190 4.88 -26.45 -5.55
CA GLY A 190 5.26 -26.79 -4.16
C GLY A 190 4.11 -26.92 -3.16
N GLY A 191 2.85 -27.06 -3.61
CA GLY A 191 1.65 -26.95 -2.78
C GLY A 191 0.80 -28.21 -2.59
N GLY A 192 1.22 -29.37 -3.09
CA GLY A 192 0.48 -30.64 -2.98
C GLY A 192 1.40 -31.76 -2.49
N ASP A 193 2.10 -32.39 -3.43
CA ASP A 193 3.06 -33.50 -3.22
C ASP A 193 4.44 -33.23 -3.85
N GLY A 194 4.67 -32.01 -4.35
CA GLY A 194 5.93 -31.60 -4.98
C GLY A 194 6.89 -30.95 -4.00
N GLU A 195 8.18 -31.23 -4.17
CA GLU A 195 9.26 -30.60 -3.41
C GLU A 195 9.19 -29.07 -3.59
N ARG A 196 9.11 -28.33 -2.47
CA ARG A 196 9.09 -26.86 -2.53
C ARG A 196 10.42 -26.40 -3.14
N PRO A 197 10.39 -25.50 -4.14
CA PRO A 197 11.63 -24.94 -4.68
C PRO A 197 12.47 -24.35 -3.55
N SER A 198 13.78 -24.61 -3.61
CA SER A 198 14.73 -24.12 -2.63
C SER A 198 14.72 -22.60 -2.57
N ARG A 199 15.20 -22.03 -1.46
CA ARG A 199 15.31 -20.58 -1.30
C ARG A 199 16.16 -19.93 -2.40
N GLU A 200 17.15 -20.65 -2.91
CA GLU A 200 18.01 -20.20 -4.00
C GLU A 200 17.28 -20.21 -5.35
N GLU A 201 16.54 -21.27 -5.67
CA GLU A 201 15.72 -21.35 -6.89
C GLU A 201 14.62 -20.29 -6.89
N MET A 202 14.00 -20.04 -5.74
CA MET A 202 13.02 -18.97 -5.57
C MET A 202 13.62 -17.58 -5.78
N ARG A 203 14.86 -17.35 -5.31
CA ARG A 203 15.57 -16.09 -5.55
C ARG A 203 15.88 -15.90 -7.04
N LYS A 204 16.44 -16.92 -7.69
CA LYS A 204 16.79 -16.87 -9.13
C LYS A 204 15.56 -16.64 -9.99
N ALA A 205 14.47 -17.36 -9.73
CA ALA A 205 13.20 -17.10 -10.41
C ALA A 205 12.65 -15.70 -10.11
N GLY A 206 12.74 -15.22 -8.87
CA GLY A 206 12.36 -13.85 -8.53
C GLY A 206 13.13 -12.80 -9.35
N GLU A 207 14.44 -12.97 -9.50
CA GLU A 207 15.30 -12.08 -10.29
C GLU A 207 14.97 -12.14 -11.79
N GLU A 208 14.82 -13.33 -12.35
CA GLU A 208 14.45 -13.51 -13.76
C GLU A 208 13.08 -12.88 -14.06
N MET A 209 12.12 -13.08 -13.15
CA MET A 209 10.78 -12.53 -13.27
C MET A 209 10.76 -11.01 -13.15
N ASN A 210 11.57 -10.44 -12.25
CA ASN A 210 11.72 -8.99 -12.14
C ASN A 210 12.30 -8.40 -13.43
N LYS A 211 13.32 -9.05 -14.02
CA LYS A 211 13.87 -8.64 -15.33
C LYS A 211 12.83 -8.72 -16.44
N LYS A 212 12.05 -9.81 -16.52
CA LYS A 212 10.95 -9.94 -17.51
C LYS A 212 9.89 -8.84 -17.34
N ARG A 213 9.50 -8.54 -16.09
CA ARG A 213 8.55 -7.45 -15.80
C ARG A 213 9.08 -6.10 -16.21
N GLU A 214 10.35 -5.81 -15.90
CA GLU A 214 10.97 -4.54 -16.25
C GLU A 214 11.10 -4.39 -17.77
N ALA A 215 11.48 -5.45 -18.49
CA ALA A 215 11.54 -5.44 -19.95
C ALA A 215 10.17 -5.19 -20.57
N LEU A 216 9.13 -5.91 -20.13
CA LEU A 216 7.75 -5.70 -20.60
C LEU A 216 7.26 -4.28 -20.28
N ARG A 217 7.59 -3.75 -19.09
CA ARG A 217 7.25 -2.38 -18.71
C ARG A 217 7.89 -1.37 -19.66
N LYS A 218 9.21 -1.46 -19.87
CA LYS A 218 9.96 -0.55 -20.76
C LYS A 218 9.47 -0.61 -22.20
N GLU A 219 9.18 -1.82 -22.70
CA GLU A 219 8.63 -1.99 -24.04
C GLU A 219 7.24 -1.36 -24.18
N GLY A 220 6.36 -1.58 -23.19
CA GLY A 220 5.04 -0.95 -23.13
C GLY A 220 5.12 0.57 -23.06
N GLU A 221 5.99 1.10 -22.18
CA GLU A 221 6.26 2.54 -22.06
C GLU A 221 6.75 3.14 -23.38
N ALA A 222 7.70 2.49 -24.07
CA ALA A 222 8.21 2.96 -25.35
C ALA A 222 7.12 3.00 -26.44
N LYS A 223 6.26 1.97 -26.50
CA LYS A 223 5.11 1.94 -27.42
C LYS A 223 4.14 3.07 -27.14
N VAL A 224 3.80 3.30 -25.87
CA VAL A 224 2.89 4.37 -25.45
C VAL A 224 3.48 5.76 -25.74
N MET A 225 4.77 5.97 -25.44
CA MET A 225 5.46 7.24 -25.75
C MET A 225 5.54 7.51 -27.25
N ALA A 226 5.64 6.48 -28.09
CA ALA A 226 5.64 6.62 -29.55
C ALA A 226 4.28 7.08 -30.11
N LEU A 227 3.17 6.91 -29.38
CA LEU A 227 1.84 7.40 -29.76
C LEU A 227 1.65 8.90 -29.50
N LEU A 228 2.54 9.50 -28.72
CA LEU A 228 2.55 10.94 -28.48
C LEU A 228 3.28 11.68 -29.61
N LYS A 229 2.76 12.86 -29.95
CA LYS A 229 3.40 13.82 -30.86
C LYS A 229 4.63 14.43 -30.17
N ASP A 230 5.55 14.98 -30.95
CA ASP A 230 6.79 15.53 -30.41
C ASP A 230 6.54 16.72 -29.48
N ASP A 231 5.57 17.59 -29.79
CA ASP A 231 5.14 18.68 -28.91
C ASP A 231 4.59 18.16 -27.57
N GLN A 232 3.90 17.02 -27.58
CA GLN A 232 3.35 16.39 -26.37
C GLN A 232 4.46 15.79 -25.51
N LYS A 233 5.46 15.16 -26.14
CA LYS A 233 6.65 14.66 -25.42
C LYS A 233 7.46 15.80 -24.82
N ALA A 234 7.62 16.90 -25.55
CA ALA A 234 8.32 18.10 -25.05
C ALA A 234 7.60 18.69 -23.84
N LYS A 235 6.27 18.85 -23.91
CA LYS A 235 5.47 19.35 -22.80
C LYS A 235 5.45 18.38 -21.61
N LEU A 236 5.43 17.07 -21.85
CA LEU A 236 5.55 16.08 -20.79
C LEU A 236 6.91 16.17 -20.07
N LYS A 237 7.99 16.44 -20.81
CA LYS A 237 9.31 16.69 -20.25
C LYS A 237 9.36 17.97 -19.42
N GLU A 238 8.71 19.04 -19.87
CA GLU A 238 8.57 20.28 -19.10
C GLU A 238 7.82 20.06 -17.78
N LEU A 239 6.71 19.30 -17.82
CA LEU A 239 5.91 18.97 -16.64
C LEU A 239 6.64 18.07 -15.65
N THR A 240 7.49 17.18 -16.13
CA THR A 240 8.26 16.24 -15.27
C THR A 240 9.55 16.84 -14.75
N GLY A 241 10.09 17.89 -15.39
CA GLY A 241 11.30 18.57 -14.95
C GLY A 241 12.56 17.71 -15.10
N GLU A 242 13.57 18.00 -14.28
CA GLU A 242 14.83 17.25 -14.27
C GLU A 242 14.63 15.84 -13.71
N ASP A 243 15.25 14.83 -14.33
CA ASP A 243 15.17 13.43 -13.90
C ASP A 243 15.63 13.28 -12.44
N PHE A 244 14.84 12.58 -11.64
CA PHE A 244 15.14 12.30 -10.24
C PHE A 244 15.17 10.78 -9.99
N GLU A 245 16.29 10.29 -9.46
CA GLU A 245 16.45 8.89 -9.09
C GLU A 245 16.08 8.68 -7.62
N LEU A 246 14.87 8.15 -7.39
CA LEU A 246 14.38 7.79 -6.07
C LEU A 246 14.61 6.30 -5.78
N ASP A 247 15.08 5.96 -4.57
CA ASP A 247 15.05 4.56 -4.10
C ASP A 247 13.60 4.11 -3.90
N MET A 248 13.04 3.50 -4.93
CA MET A 248 11.68 2.97 -4.93
C MET A 248 11.50 1.86 -3.90
N GLN A 249 12.56 1.11 -3.57
CA GLN A 249 12.50 0.06 -2.56
C GLN A 249 12.43 0.67 -1.16
N GLY A 250 13.23 1.70 -0.89
CA GLY A 250 13.17 2.54 0.30
C GLY A 250 11.81 3.20 0.46
N LEU A 251 11.28 3.84 -0.58
CA LEU A 251 9.98 4.48 -0.60
C LEU A 251 8.84 3.49 -0.27
N MET A 252 8.84 2.32 -0.89
CA MET A 252 7.85 1.27 -0.66
C MET A 252 7.97 0.61 0.71
N ARG A 253 9.20 0.53 1.25
CA ARG A 253 9.48 -0.07 2.55
C ARG A 253 9.25 0.93 3.69
N GLY A 254 9.43 2.23 3.47
CA GLY A 254 9.17 3.31 4.42
C GLY A 254 7.69 3.39 4.83
N GLY A 255 6.78 2.89 3.99
CA GLY A 255 5.41 2.56 4.36
C GLY A 255 5.27 1.31 5.23
N ARG A 256 6.21 1.03 6.15
CA ARG A 256 6.28 -0.18 7.02
C ARG A 256 5.19 -0.21 8.09
N GLY A 257 3.94 0.00 7.66
CA GLY A 257 2.70 -0.18 8.40
C GLY A 257 1.55 -0.70 7.53
N GLY A 258 1.78 -1.13 6.29
CA GLY A 258 0.76 -1.91 5.60
C GLY A 258 0.89 -1.99 4.09
N PHE A 259 1.67 -2.93 3.60
CA PHE A 259 1.36 -3.74 2.42
C PHE A 259 2.37 -4.90 2.41
N GLY A 260 1.93 -6.13 2.70
CA GLY A 260 2.78 -7.33 2.55
C GLY A 260 3.45 -7.89 3.81
N GLY A 261 2.82 -7.80 4.98
CA GLY A 261 3.28 -8.42 6.23
C GLY A 261 2.43 -9.61 6.71
N GLY A 262 1.66 -10.25 5.82
CA GLY A 262 0.98 -11.51 6.13
C GLY A 262 1.93 -12.67 5.94
N ARG A 263 2.82 -12.88 6.91
CA ARG A 263 3.58 -14.13 7.04
C ARG A 263 2.56 -15.27 6.97
N GLY A 264 2.69 -16.10 5.94
CA GLY A 264 1.99 -17.38 5.87
C GLY A 264 2.21 -18.14 7.18
N GLY A 265 1.11 -18.55 7.78
CA GLY A 265 1.06 -19.38 8.97
C GLY A 265 -0.08 -20.39 8.83
N PHE A 266 -0.12 -21.11 7.71
CA PHE A 266 -0.74 -22.42 7.70
C PHE A 266 0.28 -23.42 8.25
N GLY A 267 -0.02 -23.98 9.41
CA GLY A 267 0.57 -25.22 9.92
C GLY A 267 1.70 -25.07 10.93
N GLY A 268 1.44 -25.50 12.17
CA GLY A 268 2.48 -25.99 13.07
C GLY A 268 2.37 -25.56 14.52
N GLY A 269 1.70 -26.38 15.34
CA GLY A 269 2.16 -26.69 16.69
C GLY A 269 1.75 -25.78 17.85
N ASP A 270 1.19 -26.41 18.87
CA ASP A 270 1.30 -26.04 20.29
C ASP A 270 0.38 -24.94 20.85
N ARG A 271 -0.84 -25.35 21.21
CA ARG A 271 -1.47 -24.91 22.46
C ARG A 271 -1.86 -26.10 23.32
N ARG A 272 -0.89 -26.55 24.12
CA ARG A 272 -1.15 -27.18 25.42
C ARG A 272 -0.95 -26.11 26.48
N GLY A 273 -1.98 -25.78 27.26
CA GLY A 273 -1.83 -25.19 28.58
C GLY A 273 -2.61 -23.90 28.87
N GLY A 274 -3.53 -24.00 29.84
CA GLY A 274 -4.26 -22.91 30.50
C GLY A 274 -5.69 -22.78 29.98
N GLY A 275 -6.76 -23.13 30.67
CA GLY A 275 -7.02 -23.19 32.12
C GLY A 275 -8.37 -22.50 32.34
N GLU A 276 -9.26 -23.11 33.12
CA GLU A 276 -10.61 -22.64 33.50
C GLU A 276 -11.71 -22.75 32.42
N GLY A 277 -12.89 -23.33 32.65
CA GLY A 277 -13.46 -23.95 33.84
C GLY A 277 -14.84 -24.59 33.56
N ARG A 278 -15.17 -25.59 34.37
CA ARG A 278 -16.51 -26.10 34.78
C ARG A 278 -17.62 -26.23 33.72
N ARG A 279 -18.06 -27.47 33.45
CA ARG A 279 -19.39 -28.01 33.84
C ARG A 279 -19.63 -29.44 33.32
N GLY A 280 -20.03 -30.33 34.25
CA GLY A 280 -20.84 -31.56 34.06
C GLY A 280 -20.17 -32.71 33.29
N GLY A 281 -20.00 -33.93 33.78
CA GLY A 281 -20.82 -34.72 34.71
C GLY A 281 -21.26 -35.98 33.94
N GLY A 282 -20.83 -37.18 34.39
CA GLY A 282 -21.31 -38.44 33.83
C GLY A 282 -20.26 -39.56 33.75
N ASP A 283 -20.20 -40.35 34.82
CA ASP A 283 -20.08 -41.82 34.85
C ASP A 283 -18.88 -42.59 34.25
N ARG A 284 -18.16 -43.24 35.19
CA ARG A 284 -17.81 -44.67 35.27
C ARG A 284 -17.29 -45.41 34.02
N GLU A 285 -16.08 -45.94 34.20
CA GLU A 285 -15.71 -47.37 34.33
C GLU A 285 -14.48 -47.78 33.52
N GLY A 286 -13.58 -48.54 34.16
CA GLY A 286 -12.76 -49.53 33.46
C GLY A 286 -11.25 -49.32 33.41
N GLY A 287 -10.54 -49.88 34.40
CA GLY A 287 -9.48 -50.88 34.08
C GLY A 287 -7.99 -50.50 34.20
N GLY A 288 -7.32 -51.12 35.18
CA GLY A 288 -5.95 -51.68 35.07
C GLY A 288 -4.76 -50.72 35.24
N ARG A 289 -4.20 -50.51 36.44
CA ARG A 289 -3.17 -51.30 37.16
C ARG A 289 -1.81 -51.52 36.45
N ARG A 290 -0.76 -51.25 37.26
CA ARG A 290 0.64 -51.74 37.27
C ARG A 290 1.60 -51.01 36.31
N GLY A 291 2.77 -50.52 36.72
CA GLY A 291 3.55 -50.69 37.95
C GLY A 291 5.05 -50.54 37.61
N GLY A 292 5.89 -50.13 38.58
CA GLY A 292 7.36 -50.18 38.51
C GLY A 292 8.03 -48.80 38.51
N ASN A 293 8.40 -48.28 39.68
CA ASN A 293 9.77 -48.23 40.25
C ASN A 293 10.73 -47.30 39.48
N ARG A 294 11.15 -46.17 40.07
CA ARG A 294 12.38 -45.98 40.89
C ARG A 294 13.63 -46.18 40.01
N GLU A 295 14.59 -45.27 39.88
CA GLU A 295 15.23 -44.36 40.85
C GLU A 295 15.98 -43.24 40.08
N ARG A 296 16.08 -42.05 40.68
CA ARG A 296 17.20 -41.11 40.51
C ARG A 296 18.09 -41.27 41.74
N PRO A 297 19.42 -41.24 41.60
CA PRO A 297 20.20 -40.09 42.09
C PRO A 297 21.52 -39.88 41.29
N PRO A 298 22.48 -39.07 41.77
CA PRO A 298 22.41 -37.62 41.93
C PRO A 298 23.50 -36.90 41.09
N ALA A 299 23.48 -35.58 41.17
CA ALA A 299 24.50 -34.69 40.63
C ALA A 299 25.82 -34.82 41.41
N ASP A 300 26.94 -34.77 40.69
CA ASP A 300 28.22 -34.37 41.25
C ASP A 300 28.68 -33.08 40.57
N SER A 301 29.08 -32.16 41.44
CA SER A 301 29.91 -30.99 41.23
C SER A 301 31.32 -31.39 40.82
N ASP A 302 31.97 -30.52 40.05
CA ASP A 302 33.32 -29.98 40.31
C ASP A 302 33.82 -29.37 38.98
N GLU A 303 34.04 -28.05 38.92
CA GLU A 303 35.23 -27.31 39.35
C GLU A 303 36.39 -27.38 38.33
N ALA A 304 36.89 -26.18 38.04
CA ALA A 304 38.22 -25.85 37.53
C ALA A 304 38.51 -25.86 36.01
N ILE A 305 38.78 -24.63 35.54
CA ILE A 305 39.54 -24.14 34.37
C ILE A 305 38.79 -24.05 33.04
#